data_AF-F2F0W0-F1
#
_entry.id   AF-F2F0W0-F1
#
_cell.length_a   1.000
_cell.length_b   1.000
_cell.length_c   1.000
_cell.angle_alpha   90.00
_cell.angle_beta   90.00
_cell.angle_gamma   90.00
#
_symmetry.space_group_name_H-M   'P 1'
#
loop_
_entity.id
_entity.type
_entity.pdbx_description
1 polymer ?
#
loop_
_entity_poly.entity_id
_entity_poly.type
_entity_poly.pdbx_seq_one_letter_code
_entity_poly.pdbx_strand_id
1 'polypeptide(L)'
;MIPTKVIEVAWDDNYILAKQLGLMDDPKSSNGYQIPNNDDVHFWILELKTGKVFVTLDKEAFAEKKNEFGISDSVTLRKFEGLK
;
A
#
# COMPACT_ATOMS: atom_id res chain seq x y z
N MET A 1 -13.04 -8.09 4.70
CA MET A 1 -11.75 -7.52 4.24
C MET A 1 -11.80 -7.57 2.72
N ILE A 2 -11.65 -6.42 2.04
CA ILE A 2 -11.54 -6.39 0.58
C ILE A 2 -10.14 -6.93 0.25
N PRO A 3 -10.00 -7.96 -0.60
CA PRO A 3 -8.70 -8.44 -1.02
C PRO A 3 -7.91 -7.30 -1.68
N THR A 4 -6.66 -7.10 -1.26
CA THR A 4 -5.74 -6.14 -1.88
C THR A 4 -4.40 -6.81 -2.18
N LYS A 5 -3.67 -6.27 -3.14
CA LYS A 5 -2.32 -6.69 -3.49
C LYS A 5 -1.33 -5.58 -3.22
N VAL A 6 -0.37 -5.81 -2.34
CA VAL A 6 0.78 -4.90 -2.14
C VAL A 6 1.67 -4.95 -3.38
N ILE A 7 1.95 -3.77 -3.95
CA ILE A 7 2.76 -3.63 -5.18
C ILE A 7 4.06 -2.87 -4.93
N GLU A 8 4.09 -1.98 -3.94
CA GLU A 8 5.28 -1.24 -3.55
C GLU A 8 5.36 -1.15 -2.03
N VAL A 9 6.59 -1.18 -1.50
CA VAL A 9 6.86 -1.05 -0.07
C VAL A 9 8.05 -0.13 0.18
N ALA A 10 8.08 0.48 1.35
CA ALA A 10 9.24 1.16 1.91
C ALA A 10 9.20 1.01 3.42
N TRP A 11 10.35 1.15 4.07
CA TRP A 11 10.40 1.11 5.53
C TRP A 11 11.63 1.84 6.05
N ASP A 12 11.55 2.25 7.32
CA ASP A 12 12.66 2.68 8.16
C ASP A 12 12.50 2.05 9.56
N ASP A 13 13.26 2.54 10.54
CA ASP A 13 13.22 2.02 11.91
C ASP A 13 11.90 2.32 12.66
N ASN A 14 11.06 3.23 12.15
CA ASN A 14 9.83 3.67 12.79
C ASN A 14 8.56 3.29 12.00
N TYR A 15 8.65 3.14 10.68
CA TYR A 15 7.49 3.00 9.81
C TYR A 15 7.66 1.96 8.71
N ILE A 16 6.55 1.32 8.33
CA ILE A 16 6.40 0.59 7.07
C ILE A 16 5.34 1.30 6.24
N LEU A 17 5.68 1.59 4.99
CA LEU A 17 4.78 2.17 3.99
C LEU A 17 4.46 1.11 2.94
N ALA A 18 3.20 1.05 2.51
CA ALA A 18 2.79 0.15 1.45
C ALA A 18 1.86 0.85 0.46
N LYS A 19 2.04 0.58 -0.82
CA LYS A 19 1.06 0.87 -1.87
C LYS A 19 0.39 -0.42 -2.31
N GLN A 20 -0.92 -0.37 -2.44
CA GLN A 20 -1.76 -1.51 -2.71
C GLN A 20 -2.70 -1.22 -3.87
N LEU A 21 -3.07 -2.27 -4.57
CA LEU A 21 -4.17 -2.27 -5.53
C LEU A 21 -5.31 -3.10 -4.95
N GLY A 22 -6.55 -2.61 -5.07
CA GLY A 22 -7.73 -3.44 -4.91
C GLY A 22 -7.76 -4.57 -5.95
N LEU A 23 -8.64 -5.54 -5.75
CA LEU A 23 -8.88 -6.59 -6.73
C LEU A 23 -10.20 -6.36 -7.46
N MET A 24 -10.23 -6.70 -8.75
CA MET A 24 -11.43 -6.77 -9.58
C MET A 24 -11.51 -8.14 -10.24
N ASP A 25 -12.72 -8.55 -10.63
CA ASP A 25 -12.89 -9.79 -11.38
C ASP A 25 -12.15 -9.70 -12.72
N ASP A 26 -11.47 -10.78 -13.10
CA ASP A 26 -10.81 -10.86 -14.40
C ASP A 26 -11.88 -10.95 -15.50
N PRO A 27 -12.03 -9.92 -16.37
CA PRO A 27 -13.04 -9.95 -17.44
C PRO A 27 -12.78 -11.06 -18.46
N LYS A 28 -11.60 -11.70 -18.43
CA LYS A 28 -11.25 -12.83 -19.28
C LYS A 28 -11.47 -14.19 -18.62
N SER A 29 -11.84 -14.21 -17.34
CA SER A 29 -12.07 -15.45 -16.59
C SER A 29 -13.54 -15.61 -16.21
N SER A 30 -14.06 -16.82 -16.35
CA SER A 30 -15.42 -17.19 -15.95
C SER A 30 -15.49 -17.89 -14.58
N ASN A 31 -14.35 -18.07 -13.90
CA ASN A 31 -14.25 -18.84 -12.65
C ASN A 31 -14.12 -17.98 -11.38
N GLY A 32 -14.36 -16.67 -11.46
CA GLY A 32 -14.21 -15.74 -10.33
C GLY A 32 -12.76 -15.44 -9.94
N TYR A 33 -11.79 -15.73 -10.82
CA TYR A 33 -10.42 -15.29 -10.64
C TYR A 33 -10.35 -13.76 -10.62
N GLN A 34 -9.60 -13.21 -9.67
CA GLN A 34 -9.47 -11.77 -9.48
C GLN A 34 -8.07 -11.30 -9.87
N ILE A 35 -8.00 -10.12 -10.47
CA ILE A 35 -6.76 -9.45 -10.87
C ILE A 35 -6.66 -8.08 -10.19
N PRO A 36 -5.44 -7.53 -10.04
CA PRO A 36 -5.27 -6.19 -9.51
C PRO A 36 -6.02 -5.15 -10.34
N ASN A 37 -6.78 -4.29 -9.67
CA ASN A 37 -7.43 -3.14 -10.26
C ASN A 37 -6.48 -1.93 -10.18
N ASN A 38 -5.98 -1.47 -11.31
CA ASN A 38 -5.04 -0.34 -11.36
C ASN A 38 -5.70 1.02 -11.03
N ASP A 39 -7.04 1.08 -11.07
CA ASP A 39 -7.81 2.28 -10.76
C ASP A 39 -8.18 2.37 -9.26
N ASP A 40 -8.04 1.27 -8.51
CA ASP A 40 -8.32 1.19 -7.08
C ASP A 40 -7.02 1.14 -6.28
N VAL A 41 -6.45 2.31 -6.00
CA VAL A 41 -5.15 2.46 -5.36
C VAL A 41 -5.31 2.91 -3.91
N HIS A 42 -4.64 2.21 -3.01
CA HIS A 42 -4.62 2.54 -1.58
C HIS A 42 -3.21 2.53 -1.01
N PHE A 43 -3.01 3.28 0.05
CA PHE A 43 -1.75 3.35 0.78
C PHE A 43 -1.95 3.05 2.26
N TRP A 44 -0.97 2.37 2.85
CA TRP A 44 -0.90 2.09 4.27
C TRP A 44 0.35 2.72 4.88
N ILE A 45 0.24 3.14 6.13
CA ILE A 45 1.35 3.51 7.01
C ILE A 45 1.19 2.72 8.30
N LEU A 46 2.19 1.92 8.65
CA LEU A 46 2.28 1.22 9.93
C LEU A 46 3.36 1.88 10.77
N GLU A 47 3.01 2.37 11.97
CA GLU A 47 3.96 2.82 12.97
C GLU A 47 4.42 1.63 13.83
N LEU A 48 5.72 1.35 13.84
CA LEU A 48 6.29 0.16 14.50
C LEU A 48 6.24 0.23 16.02
N LYS A 49 6.39 1.43 16.61
CA LYS A 49 6.45 1.60 18.08
C LYS A 49 5.14 1.25 18.76
N THR A 50 4.02 1.68 18.18
CA THR A 50 2.69 1.49 18.75
C THR A 50 1.91 0.35 18.08
N GLY A 51 2.37 -0.10 16.91
CA GLY A 51 1.62 -1.02 16.05
C GLY A 51 0.42 -0.36 15.36
N LYS A 52 0.28 0.97 15.42
CA LYS A 52 -0.85 1.69 14.83
C LYS A 52 -0.78 1.64 13.32
N VAL A 53 -1.89 1.23 12.70
CA VAL A 53 -2.02 1.13 11.25
C VAL A 53 -2.97 2.21 10.74
N PHE A 54 -2.49 3.00 9.80
CA PHE A 54 -3.28 3.93 9.01
C PHE A 54 -3.50 3.26 7.65
N VAL A 55 -4.76 2.92 7.36
CA VAL A 55 -5.16 2.13 6.20
C VAL A 55 -6.00 2.96 5.24
N THR A 56 -6.19 2.44 4.02
CA THR A 56 -7.11 2.97 2.99
C THR A 56 -6.88 4.44 2.68
N LEU A 57 -5.63 4.90 2.77
CA LEU A 57 -5.28 6.27 2.40
C LEU A 57 -5.28 6.36 0.88
N ASP A 58 -5.83 7.43 0.33
CA ASP A 58 -5.53 7.82 -1.04
C ASP A 58 -4.14 8.48 -1.12
N LYS A 59 -3.76 8.93 -2.31
CA LYS A 59 -2.43 9.53 -2.53
C LYS A 59 -2.24 10.84 -1.75
N GLU A 60 -3.28 11.66 -1.63
CA GLU A 60 -3.20 12.96 -0.96
C GLU A 60 -3.10 12.76 0.56
N ALA A 61 -4.01 11.98 1.14
CA ALA A 61 -4.00 11.64 2.56
C ALA A 61 -2.71 10.92 2.97
N PHE A 62 -2.13 10.09 2.10
CA PHE A 62 -0.83 9.46 2.33
C PHE A 62 0.31 10.49 2.40
N ALA A 63 0.34 11.45 1.49
CA ALA A 63 1.36 12.50 1.49
C ALA A 63 1.22 13.41 2.73
N GLU A 64 -0.01 13.78 3.08
CA GLU A 64 -0.29 14.55 4.30
C GLU A 64 0.16 13.81 5.54
N LYS A 65 -0.16 12.52 5.68
CA LYS A 65 0.27 11.71 6.82
C LYS A 65 1.77 11.50 6.88
N LYS A 66 2.45 11.32 5.73
CA LYS A 66 3.92 11.29 5.69
C LYS A 66 4.52 12.57 6.26
N ASN A 67 3.96 13.72 5.88
CA ASN A 67 4.41 15.02 6.38
C ASN A 67 4.11 15.20 7.88
N GLU A 68 2.88 14.87 8.33
CA GLU A 68 2.47 14.93 9.73
C GLU A 68 3.39 14.10 10.64
N PHE A 69 3.81 12.92 10.19
CA PHE A 69 4.69 12.03 10.94
C PHE A 69 6.18 12.34 10.78
N GLY A 70 6.53 13.33 9.96
CA GLY A 70 7.92 13.66 9.66
C GLY A 70 8.70 12.51 9.02
N ILE A 71 8.01 11.68 8.23
CA ILE A 71 8.64 10.54 7.54
C ILE A 71 9.56 11.08 6.46
N SER A 72 10.85 10.74 6.54
CA SER A 72 11.88 11.20 5.61
C SER A 72 11.53 10.89 4.15
N ASP A 73 11.85 11.81 3.24
CA ASP A 73 11.72 11.61 1.80
C ASP A 73 12.61 10.46 1.29
N SER A 74 13.67 10.10 2.02
CA SER A 74 14.48 8.92 1.71
C SER A 74 13.70 7.60 1.83
N VAL A 75 12.60 7.58 2.60
CA VAL A 75 11.67 6.46 2.72
C VAL A 75 10.67 6.52 1.55
N THR A 76 11.17 6.11 0.38
CA THR A 76 10.44 6.11 -0.89
C THR A 76 9.99 4.71 -1.26
N LEU A 77 8.71 4.58 -1.64
CA LEU A 77 8.10 3.33 -2.13
C LEU A 77 8.87 2.74 -3.31
N ARG A 78 9.16 1.44 -3.23
CA ARG A 78 9.84 0.70 -4.30
C ARG A 78 9.01 -0.52 -4.65
N LYS A 79 8.99 -0.87 -5.94
CA LYS A 79 8.31 -2.07 -6.42
C LYS A 79 8.81 -3.28 -5.64
N PHE A 80 7.86 -4.07 -5.17
CA PHE A 80 8.13 -5.37 -4.59
C PHE A 80 8.37 -6.36 -5.73
N GLU A 81 9.53 -6.28 -6.38
CA GLU A 81 9.95 -7.31 -7.35
C GLU A 81 10.46 -8.52 -6.58
N GLY A 82 9.50 -9.37 -6.17
CA GLY A 82 9.72 -10.74 -5.68
C GLY A 82 10.93 -10.93 -4.77
N LEU A 83 10.71 -10.84 -3.45
CA LEU A 83 11.58 -11.55 -2.50
C LEU A 83 11.67 -13.01 -2.97
N LYS A 84 12.84 -13.39 -3.51
CA LYS A 84 13.21 -14.78 -3.78
C LYS A 84 13.65 -15.45 -2.50
#